data_AF-A0A837APR9-F1
#
_entry.id   AF-A0A837APR9-F1
#
_cell.length_a   1.000
_cell.length_b   1.000
_cell.length_c   1.000
_cell.angle_alpha   90.00
_cell.angle_beta   90.00
_cell.angle_gamma   90.00
#
_symmetry.space_group_name_H-M   'P 1'
#
loop_
_entity.id
_entity.type
_entity.pdbx_description
1 polymer ?
#
loop_
_entity_poly.entity_id
_entity_poly.type
_entity_poly.pdbx_seq_one_letter_code
_entity_poly.pdbx_strand_id
1 'polypeptide(L)'
;MEIWNWVEKLQDDLGEAGQPQNAQLLTRLTDHICDLQIERAEALLPEARALGKTLANPWLEVFVGHWEMRNRVGNLCEGERALGDAVALFERAHRADAVECPQSVCVTQDLAACYANIDGPGWVEERIDVCDETLGRIDPSWSCYQCLSCEKADALLDDGRGDAALDYLEQ
;
A
#
# COMPACT_ATOMS: atom_id res chain seq x y z
N MET A 1 -0.25 9.21 13.44
CA MET A 1 -0.45 7.99 14.25
C MET A 1 0.25 6.87 13.50
N GLU A 2 1.00 6.01 14.16
CA GLU A 2 1.61 4.86 13.47
C GLU A 2 0.54 3.82 13.12
N ILE A 3 0.59 3.26 11.90
CA ILE A 3 -0.41 2.29 11.45
C ILE A 3 -0.45 1.06 12.36
N TRP A 4 0.72 0.61 12.83
CA TRP A 4 0.82 -0.58 13.67
C TRP A 4 0.21 -0.38 15.06
N ASN A 5 0.34 0.83 15.63
CA ASN A 5 -0.36 1.16 16.88
C ASN A 5 -1.89 1.12 16.69
N TRP A 6 -2.39 1.53 15.51
CA TRP A 6 -3.81 1.42 15.19
C TRP A 6 -4.24 -0.04 14.99
N VAL A 7 -3.42 -0.85 14.31
CA VAL A 7 -3.66 -2.29 14.15
C VAL A 7 -3.71 -2.96 15.51
N GLU A 8 -2.69 -2.81 16.35
CA GLU A 8 -2.63 -3.39 17.70
C GLU A 8 -3.89 -3.08 18.52
N LYS A 9 -4.32 -1.81 18.53
CA LYS A 9 -5.55 -1.41 19.20
C LYS A 9 -6.79 -2.12 18.64
N LEU A 10 -6.91 -2.22 17.31
CA LEU A 10 -8.00 -2.95 16.69
C LEU A 10 -7.99 -4.44 17.07
N GLN A 11 -6.81 -5.05 17.22
CA GLN A 11 -6.68 -6.44 17.65
C GLN A 11 -7.14 -6.63 19.10
N ASP A 12 -6.74 -5.72 19.99
CA ASP A 12 -7.19 -5.71 21.38
C ASP A 12 -8.72 -5.59 21.45
N ASP A 13 -9.31 -4.62 20.74
CA ASP A 13 -10.76 -4.40 20.70
C ASP A 13 -11.50 -5.66 20.19
N LEU A 14 -10.99 -6.33 19.14
CA LEU A 14 -11.55 -7.57 18.62
C LEU A 14 -11.40 -8.74 19.60
N GLY A 15 -10.28 -8.81 20.31
CA GLY A 15 -10.02 -9.80 21.36
C GLY A 15 -11.00 -9.65 22.52
N GLU A 16 -11.19 -8.43 23.02
CA GLU A 16 -12.16 -8.10 24.08
C GLU A 16 -13.61 -8.40 23.64
N ALA A 17 -13.91 -8.22 22.35
CA ALA A 17 -15.21 -8.57 21.76
C ALA A 17 -15.41 -10.09 21.54
N GLY A 18 -14.47 -10.93 21.96
CA GLY A 18 -14.56 -12.39 21.84
C GLY A 18 -14.29 -12.90 20.42
N GLN A 19 -13.58 -12.14 19.60
CA GLN A 19 -13.22 -12.49 18.21
C GLN A 19 -11.70 -12.69 18.05
N PRO A 20 -11.06 -13.61 18.80
CA PRO A 20 -9.60 -13.77 18.79
C PRO A 20 -9.02 -14.18 17.44
N GLN A 21 -9.80 -14.84 16.58
CA GLN A 21 -9.37 -15.18 15.22
C GLN A 21 -9.30 -13.94 14.32
N ASN A 22 -10.30 -13.05 14.40
CA ASN A 22 -10.31 -11.78 13.67
C ASN A 22 -9.22 -10.84 14.18
N ALA A 23 -8.92 -10.87 15.49
CA ALA A 23 -7.81 -10.10 16.07
C ALA A 23 -6.47 -10.45 15.41
N GLN A 24 -6.21 -11.72 15.06
CA GLN A 24 -4.93 -12.11 14.44
C GLN A 24 -4.96 -12.10 12.90
N LEU A 25 -6.11 -11.86 12.28
CA LEU A 25 -6.29 -11.97 10.84
C LEU A 25 -5.36 -11.04 10.07
N LEU A 26 -5.26 -9.78 10.50
CA LEU A 26 -4.46 -8.77 9.79
C LEU A 26 -2.97 -9.07 9.87
N THR A 27 -2.44 -9.43 11.05
CA THR A 27 -1.03 -9.85 11.19
C THR A 27 -0.72 -11.07 10.31
N ARG A 28 -1.59 -12.09 10.32
CA ARG A 28 -1.39 -13.27 9.46
C ARG A 28 -1.40 -12.92 7.98
N LEU A 29 -2.29 -12.03 7.55
CA LEU A 29 -2.34 -11.55 6.17
C LEU A 29 -1.03 -10.86 5.80
N THR A 30 -0.57 -9.89 6.60
CA THR A 30 0.65 -9.15 6.31
C THR A 30 1.89 -10.05 6.33
N ASP A 31 1.96 -10.98 7.29
CA ASP A 31 3.06 -11.94 7.38
C ASP A 31 3.12 -12.84 6.14
N HIS A 32 1.98 -13.38 5.70
CA HIS A 32 1.93 -14.19 4.48
C HIS A 32 2.35 -13.41 3.24
N ILE A 33 2.03 -12.12 3.14
CA ILE A 33 2.43 -11.28 2.02
C ILE A 33 3.93 -10.99 2.05
N CYS A 34 4.47 -10.62 3.22
CA CYS A 34 5.90 -10.39 3.43
C CYS A 34 6.75 -11.65 3.18
N ASP A 35 6.22 -12.82 3.56
CA ASP A 35 6.88 -14.13 3.39
C ASP A 35 6.69 -14.71 1.98
N LEU A 36 6.07 -13.96 1.04
CA LEU A 36 5.76 -14.40 -0.32
C LEU A 36 4.91 -15.70 -0.39
N GLN A 37 4.07 -15.93 0.62
CA GLN A 37 3.15 -17.06 0.69
C GLN A 37 1.84 -16.72 -0.03
N ILE A 38 1.93 -16.55 -1.35
CA ILE A 38 0.86 -15.98 -2.21
C ILE A 38 -0.50 -16.63 -1.97
N GLU A 39 -0.59 -17.96 -2.04
CA GLU A 39 -1.87 -18.67 -1.93
C GLU A 39 -2.48 -18.55 -0.53
N ARG A 40 -1.63 -18.43 0.51
CA ARG A 40 -2.08 -18.23 1.89
C ARG A 40 -2.58 -16.81 2.10
N ALA A 41 -1.90 -15.82 1.53
CA ALA A 41 -2.36 -14.44 1.55
C ALA A 41 -3.72 -14.31 0.83
N GLU A 42 -3.84 -14.86 -0.38
CA GLU A 42 -5.08 -14.86 -1.16
C GLU A 42 -6.24 -15.52 -0.42
N ALA A 43 -5.99 -16.63 0.29
CA ALA A 43 -7.00 -17.31 1.07
C ALA A 43 -7.57 -16.46 2.23
N LEU A 44 -6.81 -15.51 2.76
CA LEU A 44 -7.23 -14.63 3.86
C LEU A 44 -7.94 -13.34 3.39
N LEU A 45 -7.74 -12.92 2.14
CA LEU A 45 -8.30 -11.67 1.61
C LEU A 45 -9.83 -11.58 1.71
N PRO A 46 -10.63 -12.61 1.38
CA PRO A 46 -12.09 -12.53 1.49
C PRO A 46 -12.55 -12.26 2.93
N GLU A 47 -11.90 -12.88 3.91
CA GLU A 47 -12.21 -12.70 5.33
C GLU A 47 -11.82 -11.30 5.82
N ALA A 48 -10.63 -10.81 5.43
CA ALA A 48 -10.15 -9.48 5.79
C ALA A 48 -11.06 -8.37 5.23
N ARG A 49 -11.51 -8.52 3.98
CA ARG A 49 -12.49 -7.60 3.36
C ARG A 49 -13.85 -7.64 4.06
N ALA A 50 -14.31 -8.83 4.46
CA ALA A 50 -15.57 -8.99 5.18
C ALA A 50 -15.51 -8.33 6.57
N LEU A 51 -14.36 -8.41 7.26
CA LEU A 51 -14.13 -7.71 8.53
C LEU A 51 -14.24 -6.19 8.34
N GLY A 52 -13.59 -5.62 7.32
CA GLY A 52 -13.69 -4.20 6.95
C GLY A 52 -15.14 -3.73 6.79
N LYS A 53 -15.94 -4.49 6.05
CA LYS A 53 -17.38 -4.20 5.85
C LYS A 53 -18.18 -4.30 7.15
N THR A 54 -17.91 -5.31 7.98
CA THR A 54 -18.65 -5.57 9.21
C THR A 54 -18.42 -4.47 10.24
N LEU A 55 -17.19 -3.99 10.36
CA LEU A 55 -16.82 -2.90 11.27
C LEU A 55 -17.15 -1.52 10.72
N ALA A 56 -17.55 -1.42 9.43
CA ALA A 56 -17.72 -0.17 8.71
C ALA A 56 -16.52 0.79 8.90
N ASN A 57 -15.31 0.22 8.93
CA ASN A 57 -14.09 0.96 9.25
C ASN A 57 -13.35 1.34 7.95
N PRO A 58 -13.31 2.64 7.59
CA PRO A 58 -12.70 3.10 6.35
C PRO A 58 -11.18 2.85 6.30
N TRP A 59 -10.50 2.86 7.45
CA TRP A 59 -9.06 2.63 7.51
C TRP A 59 -8.72 1.16 7.29
N LEU A 60 -9.60 0.25 7.72
CA LEU A 60 -9.43 -1.17 7.48
C LEU A 60 -9.62 -1.53 6.00
N GLU A 61 -10.51 -0.83 5.29
CA GLU A 61 -10.64 -0.96 3.84
C GLU A 61 -9.36 -0.54 3.11
N VAL A 62 -8.77 0.60 3.49
CA VAL A 62 -7.48 1.06 2.94
C VAL A 62 -6.34 0.10 3.30
N PHE A 63 -6.27 -0.35 4.55
CA PHE A 63 -5.24 -1.28 5.02
C PHE A 63 -5.26 -2.59 4.21
N VAL A 64 -6.41 -3.24 4.15
CA VAL A 64 -6.56 -4.52 3.44
C VAL A 64 -6.34 -4.33 1.94
N GLY A 65 -6.82 -3.23 1.36
CA GLY A 65 -6.59 -2.91 -0.04
C GLY A 65 -5.11 -2.74 -0.38
N HIS A 66 -4.37 -1.99 0.43
CA HIS A 66 -2.93 -1.81 0.21
C HIS A 66 -2.17 -3.14 0.28
N TRP A 67 -2.44 -3.96 1.30
CA TRP A 67 -1.79 -5.27 1.44
C TRP A 67 -2.15 -6.24 0.30
N GLU A 68 -3.38 -6.21 -0.17
CA GLU A 68 -3.74 -6.93 -1.39
C GLU A 68 -2.94 -6.46 -2.61
N MET A 69 -2.78 -5.14 -2.79
CA MET A 69 -1.96 -4.59 -3.86
C MET A 69 -0.49 -4.97 -3.70
N ARG A 70 0.06 -4.99 -2.48
CA ARG A 70 1.41 -5.52 -2.23
C ARG A 70 1.57 -6.95 -2.71
N ASN A 71 0.56 -7.80 -2.54
CA ASN A 71 0.59 -9.16 -3.06
C ASN A 71 0.47 -9.21 -4.59
N ARG A 72 -0.49 -8.46 -5.16
CA ARG A 72 -0.77 -8.50 -6.61
C ARG A 72 0.26 -7.77 -7.45
N VAL A 73 0.56 -6.53 -7.09
CA VAL A 73 1.46 -5.64 -7.83
C VAL A 73 2.91 -5.92 -7.44
N GLY A 74 3.18 -6.09 -6.14
CA GLY A 74 4.54 -6.34 -5.65
C GLY A 74 5.01 -7.77 -5.90
N ASN A 75 4.26 -8.78 -5.43
CA ASN A 75 4.73 -10.16 -5.49
C ASN A 75 4.44 -10.85 -6.83
N LEU A 76 3.29 -10.55 -7.45
CA LEU A 76 2.86 -11.14 -8.72
C LEU A 76 3.15 -10.27 -9.94
N CYS A 77 3.72 -9.07 -9.75
CA CYS A 77 4.02 -8.11 -10.79
C CYS A 77 2.81 -7.79 -11.70
N GLU A 78 1.59 -7.77 -11.15
CA GLU A 78 0.42 -7.35 -11.91
C GLU A 78 0.50 -5.85 -12.24
N GLY A 79 0.35 -5.52 -13.52
CA GLY A 79 0.18 -4.14 -14.01
C GLY A 79 -1.24 -3.89 -14.47
N GLU A 80 -1.52 -4.12 -15.75
CA GLU A 80 -2.81 -3.81 -16.40
C GLU A 80 -4.01 -4.48 -15.70
N ARG A 81 -3.82 -5.70 -15.18
CA ARG A 81 -4.84 -6.44 -14.41
C ARG A 81 -5.20 -5.80 -13.08
N ALA A 82 -4.28 -5.07 -12.45
CA ALA A 82 -4.45 -4.46 -11.14
C ALA A 82 -4.77 -2.97 -11.21
N LEU A 83 -4.48 -2.30 -12.34
CA LEU A 83 -4.60 -0.84 -12.47
C LEU A 83 -5.99 -0.31 -12.06
N GLY A 84 -7.07 -0.93 -12.51
CA GLY A 84 -8.43 -0.48 -12.16
C GLY A 84 -8.70 -0.51 -10.65
N ASP A 85 -8.23 -1.55 -9.97
CA ASP A 85 -8.40 -1.70 -8.52
C ASP A 85 -7.45 -0.76 -7.76
N ALA A 86 -6.22 -0.56 -8.25
CA ALA A 86 -5.25 0.36 -7.67
C ALA A 86 -5.75 1.81 -7.72
N VAL A 87 -6.32 2.25 -8.86
CA VAL A 87 -6.96 3.58 -8.99
C VAL A 87 -8.14 3.72 -8.04
N ALA A 88 -9.02 2.71 -7.97
CA ALA A 88 -10.17 2.75 -7.06
C ALA A 88 -9.74 2.84 -5.58
N LEU A 89 -8.68 2.10 -5.20
CA LEU A 89 -8.11 2.18 -3.86
C LEU A 89 -7.45 3.54 -3.59
N PHE A 90 -6.73 4.08 -4.57
CA PHE A 90 -6.13 5.41 -4.48
C PHE A 90 -7.19 6.48 -4.23
N GLU A 91 -8.27 6.50 -5.01
CA GLU A 91 -9.40 7.41 -4.80
C GLU A 91 -10.08 7.21 -3.44
N ARG A 92 -10.23 5.95 -3.00
CA ARG A 92 -10.82 5.60 -1.72
C ARG A 92 -10.00 6.15 -0.54
N ALA A 93 -8.68 6.04 -0.61
CA ALA A 93 -7.76 6.51 0.42
C ALA A 93 -7.74 8.05 0.53
N HIS A 94 -8.04 8.76 -0.56
CA HIS A 94 -8.09 10.23 -0.58
C HIS A 94 -9.44 10.81 -0.13
N ARG A 95 -10.41 9.97 0.28
CA ARG A 95 -11.69 10.46 0.84
C ARG A 95 -11.52 10.98 2.26
N ALA A 96 -12.39 11.94 2.64
CA ALA A 96 -12.33 12.62 3.93
C ALA A 96 -12.40 11.68 5.17
N ASP A 97 -13.00 10.50 5.04
CA ASP A 97 -13.11 9.50 6.11
C ASP A 97 -11.90 8.57 6.22
N ALA A 98 -10.99 8.60 5.23
CA ALA A 98 -9.83 7.70 5.15
C ALA A 98 -8.49 8.42 4.96
N VAL A 99 -8.48 9.70 4.60
CA VAL A 99 -7.25 10.46 4.31
C VAL A 99 -6.31 10.52 5.52
N GLU A 100 -6.85 10.51 6.74
CA GLU A 100 -6.08 10.47 7.99
C GLU A 100 -5.56 9.06 8.35
N CYS A 101 -5.93 8.03 7.57
CA CYS A 101 -5.34 6.70 7.74
C CYS A 101 -3.84 6.80 7.43
N PRO A 102 -2.94 6.33 8.31
CA PRO A 102 -1.51 6.43 8.07
C PRO A 102 -1.05 5.66 6.82
N GLN A 103 -1.78 4.62 6.44
CA GLN A 103 -1.53 3.85 5.22
C GLN A 103 -2.14 4.44 3.94
N SER A 104 -2.90 5.53 4.04
CA SER A 104 -3.48 6.20 2.87
C SER A 104 -2.40 6.63 1.88
N VAL A 105 -1.22 7.04 2.34
CA VAL A 105 -0.11 7.45 1.48
C VAL A 105 0.53 6.27 0.74
N CYS A 106 0.50 5.07 1.34
CA CYS A 106 1.17 3.88 0.81
C CYS A 106 0.45 3.35 -0.45
N VAL A 107 -0.82 3.71 -0.68
CA VAL A 107 -1.52 3.35 -1.93
C VAL A 107 -0.96 4.07 -3.17
N THR A 108 -0.19 5.15 -2.97
CA THR A 108 0.57 5.81 -4.03
C THR A 108 1.61 4.87 -4.61
N GLN A 109 2.27 4.09 -3.76
CA GLN A 109 3.22 3.07 -4.20
C GLN A 109 2.53 2.02 -5.06
N ASP A 110 1.34 1.57 -4.65
CA ASP A 110 0.59 0.56 -5.41
C ASP A 110 0.25 1.04 -6.83
N LEU A 111 -0.14 2.31 -6.95
CA LEU A 111 -0.43 2.93 -8.25
C LEU A 111 0.84 3.12 -9.11
N ALA A 112 1.91 3.65 -8.52
CA ALA A 112 3.18 3.85 -9.22
C ALA A 112 3.79 2.52 -9.71
N ALA A 113 3.74 1.47 -8.88
CA ALA A 113 4.21 0.14 -9.22
C ALA A 113 3.33 -0.53 -10.29
N CYS A 114 2.02 -0.28 -10.30
CA CYS A 114 1.13 -0.71 -11.39
C CYS A 114 1.58 -0.13 -12.73
N TYR A 115 1.87 1.17 -12.78
CA TYR A 115 2.40 1.82 -13.98
C TYR A 115 3.75 1.24 -14.41
N ALA A 116 4.65 1.00 -13.44
CA ALA A 116 5.94 0.38 -13.69
C ALA A 116 5.81 -1.02 -14.34
N ASN A 117 4.90 -1.85 -13.82
CA ASN A 117 4.63 -3.20 -14.32
C ASN A 117 3.96 -3.22 -15.70
N ILE A 118 3.28 -2.13 -16.12
CA ILE A 118 2.69 -2.01 -17.46
C ILE A 118 3.74 -1.62 -18.48
N ASP A 119 4.39 -0.47 -18.26
CA ASP A 119 5.39 0.11 -19.13
C ASP A 119 6.18 1.18 -18.36
N GLY A 120 7.15 0.77 -17.54
CA GLY A 120 7.94 1.68 -16.70
C GLY A 120 8.43 2.93 -17.42
N PRO A 121 9.10 2.82 -18.59
CA PRO A 121 9.52 3.97 -19.39
C PRO A 121 8.37 4.81 -19.97
N GLY A 122 7.24 4.18 -20.30
CA GLY A 122 6.07 4.86 -20.86
C GLY A 122 5.26 5.69 -19.85
N TRP A 123 5.45 5.46 -18.54
CA TRP A 123 4.70 6.09 -17.46
C TRP A 123 5.58 6.88 -16.46
N VAL A 124 6.79 7.27 -16.88
CA VAL A 124 7.75 7.97 -16.00
C VAL A 124 7.16 9.24 -15.40
N GLU A 125 6.50 10.07 -16.22
CA GLU A 125 5.95 11.36 -15.78
C GLU A 125 4.89 11.15 -14.70
N GLU A 126 3.90 10.28 -14.94
CA GLU A 126 2.82 10.00 -13.98
C GLU A 126 3.34 9.37 -12.68
N ARG A 127 4.34 8.49 -12.77
CA ARG A 127 4.96 7.87 -11.59
C ARG A 127 5.70 8.90 -10.73
N ILE A 128 6.46 9.81 -11.35
CA ILE A 128 7.15 10.88 -10.62
C ILE A 128 6.14 11.84 -10.01
N ASP A 129 5.14 12.29 -10.77
CA ASP A 129 4.15 13.27 -10.31
C ASP A 129 3.38 12.77 -9.09
N VAL A 130 2.89 11.52 -9.12
CA VAL A 130 2.14 10.97 -7.99
C VAL A 130 3.03 10.75 -6.76
N CYS A 131 4.30 10.37 -6.96
CA CYS A 131 5.26 10.24 -5.86
C CYS A 131 5.58 11.61 -5.25
N ASP A 132 5.82 12.63 -6.08
CA ASP A 132 6.14 13.99 -5.62
C ASP A 132 4.99 14.64 -4.86
N GLU A 133 3.75 14.47 -5.33
CA GLU A 133 2.57 14.93 -4.60
C GLU A 133 2.50 14.32 -3.19
N THR A 134 2.71 13.01 -3.08
CA THR A 134 2.62 12.30 -1.79
C THR A 134 3.81 12.60 -0.89
N LEU A 135 5.03 12.58 -1.41
CA LEU A 135 6.25 12.92 -0.68
C LEU A 135 6.22 14.38 -0.18
N GLY A 136 5.55 15.30 -0.89
CA GLY A 136 5.34 16.67 -0.42
C GLY A 136 4.44 16.81 0.81
N ARG A 137 3.71 15.74 1.20
CA ARG A 137 2.80 15.71 2.35
C ARG A 137 3.37 14.98 3.57
N ILE A 138 4.46 14.23 3.41
CA ILE A 138 5.07 13.41 4.45
C ILE A 138 6.54 13.77 4.62
N ASP A 139 7.16 13.24 5.68
CA ASP A 139 8.59 13.41 5.95
C ASP A 139 9.22 12.04 6.31
N PRO A 140 10.56 11.94 6.45
CA PRO A 140 11.24 10.68 6.74
C PRO A 140 10.83 9.95 8.03
N SER A 141 10.07 10.58 8.92
CA SER A 141 9.50 9.90 10.09
C SER A 141 8.39 8.91 9.72
N TRP A 142 7.80 9.02 8.53
CA TRP A 142 6.77 8.12 8.03
C TRP A 142 7.39 6.86 7.44
N SER A 143 6.89 5.68 7.84
CA SER A 143 7.39 4.39 7.36
C SER A 143 7.34 4.24 5.83
N CYS A 144 6.37 4.88 5.16
CA CYS A 144 6.21 4.81 3.70
C CYS A 144 7.09 5.82 2.93
N TYR A 145 7.81 6.72 3.61
CA TYR A 145 8.68 7.70 2.95
C TYR A 145 9.74 7.02 2.08
N GLN A 146 10.48 6.06 2.65
CA GLN A 146 11.52 5.35 1.91
C GLN A 146 10.96 4.58 0.71
N CYS A 147 9.81 3.91 0.89
CA CYS A 147 9.17 3.16 -0.20
C CYS A 147 8.83 4.07 -1.38
N LEU A 148 8.22 5.23 -1.12
CA LEU A 148 7.85 6.19 -2.16
C LEU A 148 9.06 6.86 -2.81
N SER A 149 10.10 7.14 -2.03
CA SER A 149 11.38 7.61 -2.58
C SER A 149 12.00 6.58 -3.54
N CYS A 150 11.93 5.29 -3.21
CA CYS A 150 12.38 4.24 -4.11
C CYS A 150 11.55 4.20 -5.41
N GLU A 151 10.21 4.30 -5.34
CA GLU A 151 9.36 4.32 -6.55
C GLU A 151 9.71 5.48 -7.50
N LYS A 152 9.98 6.67 -6.95
CA LYS A 152 10.44 7.81 -7.73
C LYS A 152 11.82 7.56 -8.34
N ALA A 153 12.75 7.01 -7.57
CA ALA A 153 14.09 6.68 -8.05
C ALA A 153 14.05 5.62 -9.17
N ASP A 154 13.17 4.63 -9.05
CA ASP A 154 12.96 3.60 -10.07
C ASP A 154 12.35 4.20 -11.35
N ALA A 155 11.44 5.18 -11.24
CA ALA A 155 10.93 5.90 -12.42
C ALA A 155 12.05 6.70 -13.13
N LEU A 156 12.95 7.34 -12.38
CA LEU A 156 14.13 7.99 -12.96
C LEU A 156 15.07 6.98 -13.63
N LEU A 157 15.23 5.80 -13.04
CA LEU A 157 16.04 4.73 -13.62
C LEU A 157 15.45 4.22 -14.94
N ASP A 158 14.13 4.02 -15.00
CA ASP A 158 13.42 3.60 -16.23
C ASP A 158 13.50 4.66 -17.36
N ASP A 159 13.67 5.94 -17.02
CA ASP A 159 13.94 7.04 -17.95
C ASP A 159 15.42 7.12 -18.38
N GLY A 160 16.26 6.17 -17.94
CA GLY A 160 17.71 6.18 -18.20
C GLY A 160 18.48 7.23 -17.41
N ARG A 161 17.88 7.83 -16.37
CA ARG A 161 18.47 8.86 -15.51
C ARG A 161 19.04 8.28 -14.22
N GLY A 162 19.80 7.20 -14.32
CA GLY A 162 20.35 6.46 -13.17
C GLY A 162 21.19 7.32 -12.21
N ASP A 163 22.04 8.21 -12.71
CA ASP A 163 22.83 9.12 -11.86
C ASP A 163 21.91 10.07 -11.05
N ALA A 164 20.84 10.58 -11.67
CA ALA A 164 19.88 11.44 -10.98
C ALA A 164 19.06 10.67 -9.94
N ALA A 165 18.80 9.37 -10.15
CA ALA A 165 18.16 8.51 -9.17
C ALA A 165 19.05 8.32 -7.93
N LEU A 166 20.35 8.10 -8.12
CA LEU A 166 21.32 8.00 -7.03
C LEU A 166 21.46 9.32 -6.27
N ASP A 167 21.67 10.43 -6.98
CA ASP A 167 21.76 11.78 -6.39
C ASP A 167 20.53 12.15 -5.56
N TYR A 168 19.35 11.64 -5.94
CA TYR A 168 18.11 11.84 -5.20
C TYR A 168 18.04 11.00 -3.91
N LEU A 169 18.47 9.73 -3.95
CA LEU A 169 18.42 8.84 -2.79
C LEU A 169 19.50 9.11 -1.73
N GLU A 170 20.58 9.80 -2.09
CA GLU A 170 21.65 10.18 -1.16
C GLU A 170 21.32 11.41 -0.29
N GLN A 171 20.17 12.07 -0.51
CA GLN A 171 19.69 13.24 0.24
C GLN A 171 18.94 12.86 1.51
#